data_AF-A0A4R7LR51-F1
#
_entry.id   AF-A0A4R7LR51-F1
#
_cell.length_a   1.000
_cell.length_b   1.000
_cell.length_c   1.000
_cell.angle_alpha   90.00
_cell.angle_beta   90.00
_cell.angle_gamma   90.00
#
_symmetry.space_group_name_H-M   'P 1'
#
loop_
_entity.id
_entity.type
_entity.pdbx_description
1 polymer ?
#
loop_
_entity_poly.entity_id
_entity_poly.type
_entity_poly.pdbx_seq_one_letter_code
_entity_poly.pdbx_strand_id
1 'polypeptide(L)'
;MAGLGVLQPGRRSRASVPRLLAVVLVFAIGVLFAPPARAVDYGHDISWPQCPGGLPMPPEDTGFVVVGLTRGLAFTENPCLAGQFQWVLDHGVRAQAYAMATFPTGAQYEAYGDDGPYPAITRPDRLRNVGYAEGLAALASLAKVGWRPERIWVDVEPRPQQPWPSSSPAEQQENRYVIAGLLAALADAGYPHGIYSYASAWEAITRSWQLADVPVWSPAGRLDYASEASDLCVNPSFSGGAVHITQWTDGTYDYDMTCSGVYQAHVATIGWQPSVANGAIAGTTGRSLPLESLRLSVAGDRLPGDILWRGHVQDIGWQPWTTSASPIGTTGLGLRLEAFELRLTGDLASKYSIKYRAHVQNLGWQPYRMDGATAGTVGQGLRVEAVTIELVPKVAPAFTAVYAAHVQDIGWMANVSDGTVAGTTGQALRVEALRLSVASMSYGGDILWRGHVQDVGWQPWTSSANPIGTVGRGLRLEAFEIRLTGELANNYSIYYRARVQDLGWQSWVADGGTAGTTGVGKRIEAVQILLAPKA
;
A
#
# COMPACT_ATOMS: atom_id res chain seq x y z
N MET A 1 75.21 -9.01 -14.85
CA MET A 1 75.22 -8.99 -13.36
C MET A 1 73.94 -9.71 -12.95
N ALA A 2 73.92 -10.95 -12.46
CA ALA A 2 74.51 -11.49 -11.21
C ALA A 2 73.96 -10.75 -9.97
N GLY A 3 73.35 -11.39 -8.96
CA GLY A 3 73.04 -12.81 -8.67
C GLY A 3 71.68 -12.95 -7.92
N LEU A 4 71.01 -14.11 -7.82
CA LEU A 4 71.28 -15.32 -6.99
C LEU A 4 70.98 -15.20 -5.47
N GLY A 5 70.06 -16.05 -4.97
CA GLY A 5 69.98 -16.54 -3.57
C GLY A 5 68.84 -16.01 -2.68
N VAL A 6 68.28 -16.71 -1.68
CA VAL A 6 68.34 -18.13 -1.20
C VAL A 6 67.00 -18.48 -0.46
N LEU A 7 66.71 -19.77 -0.24
CA LEU A 7 65.48 -20.36 0.36
C LEU A 7 65.43 -20.46 1.91
N GLN A 8 64.25 -20.21 2.52
CA GLN A 8 63.55 -20.93 3.65
C GLN A 8 64.31 -21.21 5.01
N PRO A 9 63.75 -21.88 6.07
CA PRO A 9 62.40 -22.47 6.34
C PRO A 9 61.75 -22.25 7.76
N GLY A 10 60.47 -22.67 7.91
CA GLY A 10 59.88 -23.22 9.17
C GLY A 10 58.75 -22.42 9.87
N ARG A 11 57.80 -23.00 10.65
CA ARG A 11 57.45 -24.42 10.96
C ARG A 11 56.11 -24.50 11.77
N ARG A 12 55.10 -25.29 11.35
CA ARG A 12 54.06 -26.08 12.13
C ARG A 12 53.24 -25.42 13.31
N SER A 13 51.98 -25.77 13.67
CA SER A 13 50.93 -26.71 13.17
C SER A 13 49.64 -26.79 14.08
N ARG A 14 48.53 -27.40 13.58
CA ARG A 14 47.43 -28.18 14.28
C ARG A 14 46.28 -27.41 15.00
N ALA A 15 45.01 -27.90 15.10
CA ALA A 15 44.27 -29.09 14.56
C ALA A 15 42.71 -29.05 14.81
N SER A 16 41.94 -30.05 14.29
CA SER A 16 40.65 -30.66 14.79
C SER A 16 39.40 -29.79 15.11
N VAL A 17 38.15 -29.95 14.60
CA VAL A 17 37.49 -30.88 13.62
C VAL A 17 37.22 -32.35 14.10
N PRO A 18 36.03 -33.02 13.89
CA PRO A 18 34.62 -32.57 13.62
C PRO A 18 33.42 -33.52 14.08
N ARG A 19 32.18 -33.30 13.53
CA ARG A 19 31.01 -34.24 13.31
C ARG A 19 30.04 -34.51 14.50
N LEU A 20 28.75 -34.92 14.33
CA LEU A 20 28.08 -35.73 13.27
C LEU A 20 26.52 -35.48 13.11
N LEU A 21 25.88 -36.16 12.13
CA LEU A 21 24.43 -36.25 11.74
C LEU A 21 23.50 -36.80 12.86
N ALA A 22 22.14 -36.88 12.82
CA ALA A 22 21.19 -37.34 11.77
C ALA A 22 19.69 -37.03 12.16
N VAL A 23 18.73 -36.65 11.28
CA VAL A 23 17.78 -37.46 10.44
C VAL A 23 16.28 -37.52 10.93
N VAL A 24 15.39 -36.91 10.12
CA VAL A 24 14.00 -37.27 9.66
C VAL A 24 12.90 -37.84 10.62
N LEU A 25 11.73 -37.16 10.67
CA LEU A 25 10.33 -37.63 10.39
C LEU A 25 9.38 -36.39 10.46
N VAL A 26 8.52 -36.00 9.48
CA VAL A 26 7.29 -36.57 8.88
C VAL A 26 5.96 -36.11 9.56
N PHE A 27 5.08 -35.48 8.75
CA PHE A 27 3.65 -35.15 8.89
C PHE A 27 3.08 -34.39 10.11
N ALA A 28 2.48 -33.21 9.84
CA ALA A 28 1.10 -32.89 10.23
C ALA A 28 0.53 -31.77 9.33
N ILE A 29 -0.80 -31.76 9.16
CA ILE A 29 -1.55 -30.79 8.34
C ILE A 29 -1.92 -29.57 9.17
N GLY A 30 -1.77 -28.36 8.60
CA GLY A 30 -2.24 -27.11 9.18
C GLY A 30 -2.32 -26.02 8.11
N VAL A 31 -3.52 -25.80 7.56
CA VAL A 31 -3.79 -24.74 6.57
C VAL A 31 -4.19 -23.48 7.33
N LEU A 32 -3.37 -22.43 7.34
CA LEU A 32 -3.71 -21.14 7.96
C LEU A 32 -3.18 -19.90 7.22
N PHE A 33 -3.70 -19.73 5.99
CA PHE A 33 -4.00 -18.44 5.35
C PHE A 33 -3.03 -17.27 5.59
N ALA A 34 -2.20 -16.98 4.59
CA ALA A 34 -1.71 -15.62 4.37
C ALA A 34 -2.90 -14.61 4.35
N PRO A 35 -2.79 -13.45 5.02
CA PRO A 35 -3.84 -12.43 4.98
C PRO A 35 -4.00 -11.91 3.54
N PRO A 36 -5.24 -11.67 3.07
CA PRO A 36 -5.45 -11.13 1.73
C PRO A 36 -4.85 -9.74 1.59
N ALA A 37 -4.43 -9.39 0.36
CA ALA A 37 -4.03 -8.02 0.06
C ALA A 37 -5.22 -7.09 0.35
N ARG A 38 -5.05 -6.16 1.30
CA ARG A 38 -6.09 -5.17 1.59
C ARG A 38 -6.02 -4.11 0.49
N ALA A 39 -7.08 -3.99 -0.29
CA ALA A 39 -7.30 -2.86 -1.19
C ALA A 39 -7.59 -1.58 -0.40
N VAL A 40 -8.16 -1.74 0.80
CA VAL A 40 -8.42 -0.68 1.77
C VAL A 40 -7.30 -0.59 2.79
N ASP A 41 -6.61 0.55 2.83
CA ASP A 41 -5.77 0.95 3.95
C ASP A 41 -6.58 1.73 4.99
N TYR A 42 -6.17 1.60 6.25
CA TYR A 42 -6.67 2.38 7.38
C TYR A 42 -5.58 3.33 7.86
N GLY A 43 -5.97 4.51 8.32
CA GLY A 43 -5.10 5.59 8.73
C GLY A 43 -5.72 6.44 9.82
N HIS A 44 -5.08 7.57 10.12
CA HIS A 44 -5.57 8.58 11.07
C HIS A 44 -5.14 9.98 10.63
N ASP A 45 -5.93 11.00 10.94
CA ASP A 45 -5.49 12.39 10.77
C ASP A 45 -5.10 13.06 12.09
N ILE A 46 -4.13 13.97 12.01
CA ILE A 46 -3.56 14.69 13.15
C ILE A 46 -3.19 16.12 12.77
N SER A 47 -3.27 17.03 13.73
CA SER A 47 -2.88 18.44 13.58
C SER A 47 -2.55 19.03 14.95
N TRP A 48 -2.57 20.34 15.09
CA TRP A 48 -2.62 20.96 16.41
C TRP A 48 -4.00 20.71 17.05
N PRO A 49 -4.09 20.22 18.31
CA PRO A 49 -3.06 20.14 19.33
C PRO A 49 -2.50 18.73 19.61
N GLN A 50 -2.49 17.80 18.65
CA GLN A 50 -1.87 16.45 18.79
C GLN A 50 -0.34 16.54 18.79
N CYS A 51 0.20 17.05 19.89
CA CYS A 51 1.61 17.33 20.15
C CYS A 51 2.02 16.73 21.51
N PRO A 52 3.30 16.74 21.91
CA PRO A 52 3.69 16.39 23.27
C PRO A 52 2.89 17.20 24.32
N GLY A 53 2.08 16.50 25.13
CA GLY A 53 1.19 17.10 26.12
C GLY A 53 -0.26 17.36 25.66
N GLY A 54 -0.61 17.01 24.41
CA GLY A 54 -1.97 17.04 23.88
C GLY A 54 -2.60 15.65 23.73
N LEU A 55 -3.47 15.50 22.73
CA LEU A 55 -4.02 14.19 22.33
C LEU A 55 -2.90 13.25 21.81
N PRO A 56 -3.08 11.92 21.91
CA PRO A 56 -2.07 10.96 21.48
C PRO A 56 -1.76 11.04 19.98
N MET A 57 -0.54 10.66 19.62
CA MET A 57 -0.17 10.33 18.24
C MET A 57 -0.86 9.03 17.80
N PRO A 58 -0.98 8.76 16.49
CA PRO A 58 -1.71 7.59 16.00
C PRO A 58 -1.13 6.24 16.50
N PRO A 59 -1.96 5.20 16.62
CA PRO A 59 -1.53 3.84 16.91
C PRO A 59 -0.45 3.28 15.97
N GLU A 60 0.35 2.34 16.45
CA GLU A 60 1.44 1.67 15.70
C GLU A 60 0.96 0.91 14.44
N ASP A 61 -0.32 0.52 14.37
CA ASP A 61 -0.92 -0.16 13.21
C ASP A 61 -1.52 0.80 12.16
N THR A 62 -1.25 2.10 12.28
CA THR A 62 -1.64 3.14 11.32
C THR A 62 -0.97 2.94 9.96
N GLY A 63 -1.74 2.64 8.92
CA GLY A 63 -1.21 2.39 7.56
C GLY A 63 -0.89 3.66 6.75
N PHE A 64 -1.49 4.80 7.10
CA PHE A 64 -1.15 6.13 6.58
C PHE A 64 -1.64 7.24 7.52
N VAL A 65 -1.11 8.46 7.35
CA VAL A 65 -1.55 9.64 8.12
C VAL A 65 -1.93 10.81 7.23
N VAL A 66 -2.90 11.65 7.65
CA VAL A 66 -3.10 13.00 7.11
C VAL A 66 -2.68 14.05 8.15
N VAL A 67 -1.68 14.88 7.85
CA VAL A 67 -1.15 15.90 8.80
C VAL A 67 -1.64 17.31 8.45
N GLY A 68 -2.28 17.99 9.40
CA GLY A 68 -2.67 19.38 9.26
C GLY A 68 -1.46 20.33 9.19
N LEU A 69 -1.42 21.17 8.16
CA LEU A 69 -0.39 22.21 7.97
C LEU A 69 -0.70 23.47 8.80
N THR A 70 -1.96 23.62 9.22
CA THR A 70 -2.50 24.82 9.84
C THR A 70 -3.13 24.56 11.21
N ARG A 71 -2.98 25.48 12.17
CA ARG A 71 -3.58 25.37 13.52
C ARG A 71 -5.05 25.84 13.58
N GLY A 72 -5.88 25.34 12.67
CA GLY A 72 -7.33 25.56 12.65
C GLY A 72 -7.83 26.80 11.87
N LEU A 73 -6.94 27.64 11.35
CA LEU A 73 -7.26 28.76 10.45
C LEU A 73 -6.21 28.90 9.35
N ALA A 74 -6.58 29.43 8.18
CA ALA A 74 -5.61 29.78 7.15
C ALA A 74 -4.61 30.83 7.64
N PHE A 75 -3.43 30.91 7.01
CA PHE A 75 -2.29 31.73 7.44
C PHE A 75 -1.76 31.44 8.87
N THR A 76 -2.24 30.39 9.55
CA THR A 76 -1.74 30.01 10.88
C THR A 76 -1.03 28.66 10.85
N GLU A 77 0.29 28.66 11.03
CA GLU A 77 1.13 27.45 10.98
C GLU A 77 0.83 26.48 12.14
N ASN A 78 0.76 25.18 11.84
CA ASN A 78 0.72 24.13 12.87
C ASN A 78 2.11 24.05 13.57
N PRO A 79 2.24 24.40 14.86
CA PRO A 79 3.53 24.37 15.56
C PRO A 79 4.05 22.95 15.83
N CYS A 80 3.23 21.92 15.61
CA CYS A 80 3.53 20.53 15.87
C CYS A 80 3.94 19.76 14.61
N LEU A 81 3.85 20.39 13.43
CA LEU A 81 4.14 19.82 12.12
C LEU A 81 5.52 19.14 12.03
N ALA A 82 6.57 19.75 12.59
CA ALA A 82 7.91 19.18 12.55
C ALA A 82 8.01 17.85 13.35
N GLY A 83 7.36 17.77 14.51
CA GLY A 83 7.32 16.54 15.31
C GLY A 83 6.41 15.47 14.69
N GLN A 84 5.28 15.88 14.13
CA GLN A 84 4.36 14.99 13.43
C GLN A 84 4.98 14.41 12.14
N PHE A 85 5.73 15.22 11.39
CA PHE A 85 6.48 14.72 10.23
C PHE A 85 7.67 13.83 10.63
N GLN A 86 8.38 14.13 11.73
CA GLN A 86 9.39 13.22 12.25
C GLN A 86 8.79 11.86 12.64
N TRP A 87 7.61 11.84 13.27
CA TRP A 87 6.88 10.60 13.57
C TRP A 87 6.56 9.81 12.28
N VAL A 88 6.10 10.48 11.22
CA VAL A 88 5.88 9.84 9.90
C VAL A 88 7.17 9.18 9.37
N LEU A 89 8.32 9.86 9.48
CA LEU A 89 9.61 9.32 9.06
C LEU A 89 10.06 8.12 9.92
N ASP A 90 9.87 8.20 11.24
CA ASP A 90 10.28 7.16 12.20
C ASP A 90 9.49 5.85 12.02
N HIS A 91 8.20 5.95 11.67
CA HIS A 91 7.32 4.78 11.47
C HIS A 91 7.26 4.32 10.01
N GLY A 92 7.86 5.08 9.08
CA GLY A 92 7.91 4.74 7.65
C GLY A 92 6.55 4.71 6.94
N VAL A 93 5.52 5.33 7.54
CA VAL A 93 4.16 5.34 7.01
C VAL A 93 4.00 6.34 5.87
N ARG A 94 3.02 6.10 5.00
CA ARG A 94 2.66 7.06 3.94
C ARG A 94 1.91 8.25 4.54
N ALA A 95 2.13 9.44 4.02
CA ALA A 95 1.51 10.65 4.58
C ALA A 95 0.98 11.62 3.51
N GLN A 96 -0.21 12.13 3.80
CA GLN A 96 -0.88 13.23 3.12
C GLN A 96 -0.94 14.42 4.08
N ALA A 97 -1.33 15.59 3.59
CA ALA A 97 -1.50 16.78 4.40
C ALA A 97 -2.89 17.38 4.23
N TYR A 98 -3.28 18.28 5.13
CA TYR A 98 -4.44 19.15 4.92
C TYR A 98 -4.15 20.61 5.30
N ALA A 99 -4.86 21.54 4.70
CA ALA A 99 -4.79 22.96 5.01
C ALA A 99 -6.19 23.56 5.14
N MET A 100 -6.39 24.40 6.15
CA MET A 100 -7.64 25.12 6.39
C MET A 100 -7.84 26.20 5.34
N ALA A 101 -8.98 26.20 4.66
CA ALA A 101 -9.49 27.37 3.94
C ALA A 101 -10.33 28.24 4.89
N THR A 102 -10.29 29.57 4.73
CA THR A 102 -11.14 30.48 5.53
C THR A 102 -11.67 31.64 4.70
N PHE A 103 -12.85 32.19 5.05
CA PHE A 103 -13.24 33.46 4.43
C PHE A 103 -12.38 34.60 4.98
N PRO A 104 -11.73 35.43 4.17
CA PRO A 104 -10.70 36.33 4.66
C PRO A 104 -11.27 37.46 5.55
N THR A 105 -10.54 37.76 6.62
CA THR A 105 -10.72 39.02 7.35
C THR A 105 -10.39 40.21 6.45
N GLY A 106 -10.92 41.40 6.79
CA GLY A 106 -10.60 42.62 6.04
C GLY A 106 -9.09 42.90 5.94
N ALA A 107 -8.31 42.55 6.97
CA ALA A 107 -6.86 42.71 6.96
C ALA A 107 -6.17 41.75 5.96
N GLN A 108 -6.59 40.48 5.89
CA GLN A 108 -6.09 39.53 4.89
C GLN A 108 -6.52 39.93 3.47
N TYR A 109 -7.76 40.43 3.31
CA TYR A 109 -8.27 40.88 2.01
C TYR A 109 -7.49 42.07 1.45
N GLU A 110 -7.10 43.04 2.28
CA GLU A 110 -6.23 44.14 1.84
C GLU A 110 -4.75 43.76 1.73
N ALA A 111 -4.27 42.79 2.53
CA ALA A 111 -2.87 42.34 2.46
C ALA A 111 -2.56 41.46 1.23
N TYR A 112 -3.52 40.64 0.80
CA TYR A 112 -3.31 39.62 -0.24
C TYR A 112 -4.24 39.75 -1.45
N GLY A 113 -5.23 40.65 -1.44
CA GLY A 113 -6.16 40.81 -2.57
C GLY A 113 -5.48 41.26 -3.86
N ASP A 114 -4.40 42.04 -3.75
CA ASP A 114 -3.69 42.60 -4.90
C ASP A 114 -2.43 41.80 -5.30
N ASP A 115 -2.13 40.71 -4.58
CA ASP A 115 -0.94 39.87 -4.79
C ASP A 115 -1.33 38.43 -5.13
N GLY A 116 -1.19 38.06 -6.40
CA GLY A 116 -1.53 36.74 -6.91
C GLY A 116 -1.70 36.71 -8.44
N PRO A 117 -2.08 35.55 -9.02
CA PRO A 117 -2.17 35.39 -10.48
C PRO A 117 -3.43 36.02 -11.10
N TYR A 118 -4.40 36.47 -10.30
CA TYR A 118 -5.63 37.09 -10.79
C TYR A 118 -5.51 38.63 -10.86
N PRO A 119 -6.17 39.31 -11.81
CA PRO A 119 -5.88 40.72 -12.12
C PRO A 119 -6.18 41.77 -11.03
N ALA A 120 -6.74 41.38 -9.87
CA ALA A 120 -7.17 42.24 -8.77
C ALA A 120 -8.17 43.38 -9.11
N ILE A 121 -8.70 43.42 -10.34
CA ILE A 121 -9.63 44.48 -10.81
C ILE A 121 -10.98 44.39 -10.10
N THR A 122 -11.46 43.17 -9.84
CA THR A 122 -12.77 42.93 -9.24
C THR A 122 -12.64 42.23 -7.87
N ARG A 123 -13.68 42.37 -7.03
CA ARG A 123 -13.77 41.65 -5.75
C ARG A 123 -13.61 40.12 -5.91
N PRO A 124 -14.21 39.46 -6.91
CA PRO A 124 -13.89 38.07 -7.25
C PRO A 124 -12.41 37.79 -7.55
N ASP A 125 -11.67 38.71 -8.17
CA ASP A 125 -10.24 38.53 -8.43
C ASP A 125 -9.44 38.62 -7.13
N ARG A 126 -9.70 39.66 -6.32
CA ARG A 126 -9.06 39.83 -5.01
C ARG A 126 -9.34 38.64 -4.08
N LEU A 127 -10.58 38.14 -4.03
CA LEU A 127 -10.91 36.94 -3.23
C LEU A 127 -10.16 35.69 -3.69
N ARG A 128 -9.93 35.50 -5.00
CA ARG A 128 -9.09 34.40 -5.49
C ARG A 128 -7.61 34.59 -5.16
N ASN A 129 -7.08 35.81 -5.25
CA ASN A 129 -5.70 36.11 -4.83
C ASN A 129 -5.50 35.82 -3.33
N VAL A 130 -6.43 36.18 -2.46
CA VAL A 130 -6.33 35.85 -1.03
C VAL A 130 -6.37 34.34 -0.80
N GLY A 131 -7.27 33.61 -1.48
CA GLY A 131 -7.28 32.13 -1.43
C GLY A 131 -5.98 31.51 -1.94
N TYR A 132 -5.40 32.07 -3.01
CA TYR A 132 -4.10 31.66 -3.54
C TYR A 132 -3.00 31.87 -2.48
N ALA A 133 -3.03 32.99 -1.77
CA ALA A 133 -2.14 33.27 -0.64
C ALA A 133 -2.36 32.33 0.57
N GLU A 134 -3.59 31.88 0.85
CA GLU A 134 -3.84 30.81 1.85
C GLU A 134 -3.08 29.53 1.46
N GLY A 135 -3.12 29.16 0.18
CA GLY A 135 -2.40 28.01 -0.36
C GLY A 135 -0.87 28.17 -0.28
N LEU A 136 -0.34 29.33 -0.69
CA LEU A 136 1.09 29.64 -0.55
C LEU A 136 1.57 29.59 0.92
N ALA A 137 0.75 30.06 1.87
CA ALA A 137 1.09 30.00 3.29
C ALA A 137 1.14 28.55 3.83
N ALA A 138 0.24 27.68 3.37
CA ALA A 138 0.28 26.24 3.69
C ALA A 138 1.54 25.57 3.08
N LEU A 139 1.85 25.85 1.81
CA LEU A 139 3.06 25.35 1.13
C LEU A 139 4.36 25.82 1.80
N ALA A 140 4.39 27.04 2.35
CA ALA A 140 5.54 27.53 3.12
C ALA A 140 5.78 26.72 4.41
N SER A 141 4.74 26.12 5.00
CA SER A 141 4.88 25.23 6.17
C SER A 141 5.52 23.89 5.78
N LEU A 142 5.15 23.32 4.62
CA LEU A 142 5.81 22.14 4.04
C LEU A 142 7.30 22.37 3.74
N ALA A 143 7.62 23.53 3.16
CA ALA A 143 9.00 23.89 2.79
C ALA A 143 9.95 23.94 4.01
N LYS A 144 9.46 24.39 5.19
CA LYS A 144 10.25 24.44 6.42
C LYS A 144 10.67 23.06 6.94
N VAL A 145 9.82 22.05 6.76
CA VAL A 145 10.08 20.67 7.20
C VAL A 145 10.64 19.78 6.08
N GLY A 146 10.78 20.30 4.86
CA GLY A 146 11.31 19.57 3.71
C GLY A 146 10.40 18.45 3.21
N TRP A 147 9.09 18.53 3.47
CA TRP A 147 8.13 17.46 3.19
C TRP A 147 7.36 17.68 1.88
N ARG A 148 7.18 16.60 1.12
CA ARG A 148 6.25 16.53 -0.03
C ARG A 148 5.21 15.42 0.22
N PRO A 149 4.00 15.74 0.73
CA PRO A 149 2.92 14.77 0.92
C PRO A 149 2.46 14.12 -0.40
N GLU A 150 1.80 12.96 -0.31
CA GLU A 150 1.13 12.32 -1.46
C GLU A 150 0.01 13.21 -2.04
N ARG A 151 -0.69 13.97 -1.17
CA ARG A 151 -1.82 14.85 -1.48
C ARG A 151 -1.98 15.93 -0.41
N ILE A 152 -2.55 17.08 -0.78
CA ILE A 152 -2.98 18.14 0.14
C ILE A 152 -4.51 18.30 0.06
N TRP A 153 -5.20 18.10 1.18
CA TRP A 153 -6.63 18.34 1.31
C TRP A 153 -6.94 19.78 1.71
N VAL A 154 -7.91 20.40 1.07
CA VAL A 154 -8.44 21.72 1.44
C VAL A 154 -9.63 21.50 2.36
N ASP A 155 -9.46 21.77 3.66
CA ASP A 155 -10.54 21.70 4.64
C ASP A 155 -11.45 22.93 4.49
N VAL A 156 -12.71 22.67 4.12
CA VAL A 156 -13.77 23.66 3.95
C VAL A 156 -14.94 23.30 4.87
N GLU A 157 -14.87 23.74 6.12
CA GLU A 157 -15.97 23.57 7.08
C GLU A 157 -16.20 24.84 7.94
N PRO A 158 -17.24 24.89 8.79
CA PRO A 158 -17.54 26.06 9.61
C PRO A 158 -16.42 26.41 10.61
N ARG A 159 -16.05 27.69 10.64
CA ARG A 159 -15.00 28.22 11.53
C ARG A 159 -15.53 29.41 12.32
N PRO A 160 -16.03 29.24 13.57
CA PRO A 160 -16.62 30.33 14.34
C PRO A 160 -15.70 31.54 14.60
N GLN A 161 -14.38 31.32 14.59
CA GLN A 161 -13.38 32.39 14.75
C GLN A 161 -13.20 33.25 13.48
N GLN A 162 -13.52 32.70 12.31
CA GLN A 162 -13.40 33.36 11.01
C GLN A 162 -14.48 32.78 10.05
N PRO A 163 -15.75 33.16 10.26
CA PRO A 163 -16.89 32.46 9.68
C PRO A 163 -17.07 32.72 8.19
N TRP A 164 -17.51 31.70 7.46
CA TRP A 164 -17.96 31.80 6.07
C TRP A 164 -19.29 32.58 5.98
N PRO A 165 -19.35 33.69 5.23
CA PRO A 165 -20.61 34.37 4.91
C PRO A 165 -21.57 33.41 4.16
N SER A 166 -22.80 33.27 4.64
CA SER A 166 -23.77 32.28 4.12
C SER A 166 -25.22 32.76 4.13
N SER A 167 -25.45 34.06 4.34
CA SER A 167 -26.79 34.66 4.41
C SER A 167 -27.45 34.85 3.04
N SER A 168 -26.66 34.83 1.96
CA SER A 168 -27.15 35.00 0.59
C SER A 168 -26.39 34.14 -0.44
N PRO A 169 -26.99 33.85 -1.61
CA PRO A 169 -26.29 33.17 -2.70
C PRO A 169 -25.07 33.95 -3.25
N ALA A 170 -25.01 35.27 -3.04
CA ALA A 170 -23.87 36.08 -3.44
C ALA A 170 -22.66 35.83 -2.51
N GLU A 171 -22.89 35.79 -1.20
CA GLU A 171 -21.88 35.42 -0.19
C GLU A 171 -21.34 33.99 -0.42
N GLN A 172 -22.24 33.03 -0.66
CA GLN A 172 -21.85 31.65 -0.98
C GLN A 172 -21.04 31.57 -2.29
N GLN A 173 -21.30 32.44 -3.26
CA GLN A 173 -20.51 32.55 -4.48
C GLN A 173 -19.15 33.22 -4.26
N GLU A 174 -19.03 34.13 -3.28
CA GLU A 174 -17.75 34.71 -2.87
C GLU A 174 -16.85 33.67 -2.17
N ASN A 175 -17.41 32.80 -1.33
CA ASN A 175 -16.68 31.70 -0.69
C ASN A 175 -16.00 30.79 -1.73
N ARG A 176 -16.71 30.46 -2.82
CA ARG A 176 -16.17 29.65 -3.93
C ARG A 176 -14.92 30.27 -4.57
N TYR A 177 -14.80 31.60 -4.59
CA TYR A 177 -13.61 32.26 -5.15
C TYR A 177 -12.38 32.06 -4.27
N VAL A 178 -12.52 32.12 -2.95
CA VAL A 178 -11.42 31.86 -2.02
C VAL A 178 -10.96 30.40 -2.13
N ILE A 179 -11.91 29.45 -2.09
CA ILE A 179 -11.64 28.01 -2.23
C ILE A 179 -10.95 27.71 -3.58
N ALA A 180 -11.44 28.31 -4.68
CA ALA A 180 -10.83 28.16 -6.00
C ALA A 180 -9.39 28.70 -6.08
N GLY A 181 -9.11 29.83 -5.41
CA GLY A 181 -7.76 30.39 -5.32
C GLY A 181 -6.78 29.46 -4.62
N LEU A 182 -7.20 28.86 -3.50
CA LEU A 182 -6.37 27.93 -2.73
C LEU A 182 -6.08 26.66 -3.53
N LEU A 183 -7.09 26.06 -4.16
CA LEU A 183 -6.92 24.91 -5.06
C LEU A 183 -5.96 25.23 -6.22
N ALA A 184 -6.04 26.43 -6.80
CA ALA A 184 -5.13 26.87 -7.86
C ALA A 184 -3.67 26.98 -7.39
N ALA A 185 -3.41 27.50 -6.18
CA ALA A 185 -2.05 27.54 -5.62
C ALA A 185 -1.44 26.14 -5.44
N LEU A 186 -2.24 25.15 -5.03
CA LEU A 186 -1.79 23.76 -4.92
C LEU A 186 -1.54 23.12 -6.30
N ALA A 187 -2.39 23.44 -7.28
CA ALA A 187 -2.24 22.99 -8.67
C ALA A 187 -0.96 23.55 -9.32
N ASP A 188 -0.74 24.86 -9.25
CA ASP A 188 0.41 25.55 -9.82
C ASP A 188 1.74 25.08 -9.19
N ALA A 189 1.72 24.75 -7.90
CA ALA A 189 2.86 24.17 -7.18
C ALA A 189 3.07 22.67 -7.46
N GLY A 190 2.23 22.02 -8.29
CA GLY A 190 2.39 20.62 -8.69
C GLY A 190 2.07 19.61 -7.58
N TYR A 191 1.13 19.94 -6.68
CA TYR A 191 0.63 19.04 -5.64
C TYR A 191 -0.73 18.43 -6.04
N PRO A 192 -0.89 17.10 -5.95
CA PRO A 192 -2.21 16.49 -5.95
C PRO A 192 -3.03 17.07 -4.80
N HIS A 193 -4.26 17.50 -5.08
CA HIS A 193 -5.10 18.18 -4.10
C HIS A 193 -6.57 17.80 -4.23
N GLY A 194 -7.29 17.85 -3.11
CA GLY A 194 -8.71 17.53 -3.01
C GLY A 194 -9.38 18.37 -1.95
N ILE A 195 -10.65 18.10 -1.65
CA ILE A 195 -11.44 18.86 -0.65
C ILE A 195 -11.90 17.95 0.47
N TYR A 196 -11.83 18.44 1.70
CA TYR A 196 -12.53 17.91 2.86
C TYR A 196 -13.71 18.81 3.23
N SER A 197 -14.88 18.22 3.45
CA SER A 197 -16.08 18.87 3.97
C SER A 197 -17.12 17.79 4.30
N TYR A 198 -18.22 18.17 4.94
CA TYR A 198 -19.43 17.35 5.04
C TYR A 198 -20.60 18.02 4.32
N ALA A 199 -21.60 17.24 3.90
CA ALA A 199 -22.63 17.69 2.96
C ALA A 199 -23.39 18.97 3.40
N SER A 200 -23.76 19.10 4.67
CA SER A 200 -24.46 20.28 5.17
C SER A 200 -23.56 21.52 5.31
N ALA A 201 -22.27 21.35 5.62
CA ALA A 201 -21.29 22.44 5.55
C ALA A 201 -21.07 22.89 4.10
N TRP A 202 -20.86 21.95 3.19
CA TRP A 202 -20.66 22.25 1.78
C TRP A 202 -21.86 22.98 1.15
N GLU A 203 -23.09 22.58 1.50
CA GLU A 203 -24.31 23.31 1.10
C GLU A 203 -24.37 24.71 1.73
N ALA A 204 -24.11 24.85 3.03
CA ALA A 204 -24.16 26.15 3.70
C ALA A 204 -23.10 27.13 3.18
N ILE A 205 -21.87 26.68 2.96
CA ILE A 205 -20.72 27.50 2.54
C ILE A 205 -20.75 27.75 1.03
N THR A 206 -21.03 26.72 0.22
CA THR A 206 -20.83 26.77 -1.24
C THR A 206 -22.11 26.61 -2.05
N ARG A 207 -23.26 26.29 -1.46
CA ARG A 207 -24.50 25.96 -2.16
C ARG A 207 -24.30 24.81 -3.17
N SER A 208 -23.89 23.66 -2.64
CA SER A 208 -23.62 22.39 -3.33
C SER A 208 -22.80 22.56 -4.61
N TRP A 209 -21.69 23.30 -4.53
CA TRP A 209 -20.85 23.53 -5.69
C TRP A 209 -20.29 22.20 -6.20
N GLN A 210 -20.56 21.90 -7.48
CA GLN A 210 -20.13 20.66 -8.12
C GLN A 210 -18.72 20.78 -8.68
N LEU A 211 -17.87 19.82 -8.31
CA LEU A 211 -16.45 19.70 -8.64
C LEU A 211 -16.12 18.22 -8.91
N ALA A 212 -16.72 17.65 -9.96
CA ALA A 212 -16.62 16.23 -10.29
C ALA A 212 -15.17 15.72 -10.47
N ASP A 213 -14.26 16.59 -10.92
CA ASP A 213 -12.85 16.26 -11.16
C ASP A 213 -11.95 16.48 -9.91
N VAL A 214 -12.51 16.95 -8.78
CA VAL A 214 -11.75 17.20 -7.54
C VAL A 214 -12.00 16.07 -6.54
N PRO A 215 -10.97 15.31 -6.14
CA PRO A 215 -11.09 14.25 -5.14
C PRO A 215 -11.63 14.75 -3.80
N VAL A 216 -12.34 13.88 -3.10
CA VAL A 216 -13.01 14.17 -1.82
C VAL A 216 -12.48 13.29 -0.68
N TRP A 217 -12.27 13.94 0.47
CA TRP A 217 -12.16 13.32 1.78
C TRP A 217 -13.46 13.60 2.53
N SER A 218 -14.22 12.55 2.86
CA SER A 218 -15.59 12.68 3.39
C SER A 218 -15.73 12.11 4.79
N PRO A 219 -16.02 12.92 5.82
CA PRO A 219 -16.27 12.43 7.16
C PRO A 219 -17.68 11.86 7.29
N ALA A 220 -17.79 10.78 8.06
CA ALA A 220 -19.04 10.17 8.49
C ALA A 220 -19.43 10.61 9.93
N GLY A 221 -18.52 11.28 10.63
CA GLY A 221 -18.71 11.73 12.02
C GLY A 221 -18.46 10.59 13.02
N ARG A 222 -19.24 10.56 14.10
CA ARG A 222 -19.19 9.46 15.08
C ARG A 222 -20.11 8.32 14.63
N LEU A 223 -19.57 7.12 14.54
CA LEU A 223 -20.24 5.92 14.04
C LEU A 223 -20.47 4.89 15.14
N ASP A 224 -21.46 4.03 14.94
CA ASP A 224 -21.63 2.81 15.73
C ASP A 224 -20.71 1.69 15.19
N TYR A 225 -20.42 1.69 13.89
CA TYR A 225 -19.51 0.74 13.23
C TYR A 225 -18.64 1.40 12.15
N ALA A 226 -17.32 1.14 12.17
CA ALA A 226 -16.38 1.69 11.18
C ALA A 226 -16.73 1.36 9.71
N SER A 227 -17.47 0.28 9.45
CA SER A 227 -17.99 -0.06 8.11
C SER A 227 -19.04 0.92 7.57
N GLU A 228 -19.62 1.79 8.40
CA GLU A 228 -20.52 2.84 7.93
C GLU A 228 -19.74 3.94 7.17
N ALA A 229 -18.46 4.16 7.49
CA ALA A 229 -17.58 5.06 6.75
C ALA A 229 -17.31 4.58 5.32
N SER A 230 -17.33 3.26 5.06
CA SER A 230 -17.09 2.75 3.71
C SER A 230 -18.27 2.96 2.76
N ASP A 231 -19.48 3.21 3.28
CA ASP A 231 -20.64 3.52 2.42
C ASP A 231 -20.47 4.87 1.71
N LEU A 232 -19.71 5.81 2.27
CA LEU A 232 -19.39 7.08 1.62
C LEU A 232 -18.51 6.87 0.36
N CYS A 233 -17.67 5.83 0.32
CA CYS A 233 -16.80 5.53 -0.82
C CYS A 233 -17.53 5.20 -2.13
N VAL A 234 -18.79 4.77 -2.03
CA VAL A 234 -19.62 4.28 -3.14
C VAL A 234 -20.91 5.10 -3.34
N ASN A 235 -21.12 6.12 -2.50
CA ASN A 235 -22.18 7.12 -2.64
C ASN A 235 -21.66 8.37 -3.39
N PRO A 236 -22.54 9.15 -4.03
CA PRO A 236 -22.18 10.50 -4.49
C PRO A 236 -21.70 11.36 -3.33
N SER A 237 -20.60 12.08 -3.53
CA SER A 237 -20.05 13.01 -2.53
C SER A 237 -20.79 14.35 -2.50
N PHE A 238 -20.48 15.18 -1.50
CA PHE A 238 -21.04 16.53 -1.37
C PHE A 238 -20.75 17.45 -2.56
N SER A 239 -19.64 17.24 -3.28
CA SER A 239 -19.24 18.02 -4.46
C SER A 239 -19.44 17.28 -5.78
N GLY A 240 -19.93 16.03 -5.76
CA GLY A 240 -19.97 15.15 -6.93
C GLY A 240 -18.60 14.59 -7.36
N GLY A 241 -17.49 15.00 -6.71
CA GLY A 241 -16.17 14.42 -6.92
C GLY A 241 -16.03 13.01 -6.32
N ALA A 242 -15.07 12.23 -6.80
CA ALA A 242 -14.82 10.88 -6.28
C ALA A 242 -14.33 10.93 -4.82
N VAL A 243 -14.91 10.10 -3.93
CA VAL A 243 -14.45 9.97 -2.54
C VAL A 243 -13.24 9.04 -2.50
N HIS A 244 -12.07 9.55 -2.12
CA HIS A 244 -10.81 8.79 -2.03
C HIS A 244 -10.50 8.34 -0.60
N ILE A 245 -10.91 9.14 0.40
CA ILE A 245 -10.76 8.84 1.81
C ILE A 245 -12.09 9.11 2.53
N THR A 246 -12.43 8.29 3.51
CA THR A 246 -13.53 8.54 4.44
C THR A 246 -13.03 8.55 5.88
N GLN A 247 -13.60 9.42 6.70
CA GLN A 247 -13.17 9.64 8.08
C GLN A 247 -14.27 9.29 9.07
N TRP A 248 -13.94 8.83 10.28
CA TRP A 248 -14.84 8.80 11.43
C TRP A 248 -14.06 9.02 12.72
N THR A 249 -14.75 9.36 13.81
CA THR A 249 -14.10 9.66 15.10
C THR A 249 -14.74 8.90 16.25
N ASP A 250 -13.92 8.45 17.21
CA ASP A 250 -14.39 7.96 18.52
C ASP A 250 -14.33 9.04 19.62
N GLY A 251 -13.75 10.21 19.30
CA GLY A 251 -13.48 11.31 20.22
C GLY A 251 -12.08 11.29 20.87
N THR A 252 -11.27 10.27 20.57
CA THR A 252 -9.84 10.17 20.93
C THR A 252 -8.97 10.22 19.67
N TYR A 253 -9.36 9.46 18.65
CA TYR A 253 -8.72 9.42 17.34
C TYR A 253 -9.73 9.73 16.24
N ASP A 254 -9.22 10.44 15.24
CA ASP A 254 -9.89 10.64 13.96
C ASP A 254 -9.26 9.62 12.99
N TYR A 255 -10.09 8.64 12.60
CA TYR A 255 -9.72 7.48 11.80
C TYR A 255 -10.03 7.75 10.33
N ASP A 256 -9.13 7.30 9.46
CA ASP A 256 -9.30 7.37 8.01
C ASP A 256 -9.35 5.98 7.37
N MET A 257 -10.02 5.91 6.23
CA MET A 257 -10.08 4.73 5.37
C MET A 257 -9.97 5.13 3.89
N THR A 258 -9.09 4.48 3.12
CA THR A 258 -9.06 4.68 1.66
C THR A 258 -10.20 3.93 0.96
N CYS A 259 -10.77 4.53 -0.08
CA CYS A 259 -11.92 3.99 -0.80
C CYS A 259 -11.62 2.97 -1.91
N SER A 260 -10.39 2.50 -1.99
CA SER A 260 -9.93 1.55 -3.01
C SER A 260 -10.52 0.14 -2.80
N GLY A 261 -11.24 -0.39 -3.80
CA GLY A 261 -11.77 -1.76 -3.78
C GLY A 261 -12.98 -1.97 -2.86
N VAL A 262 -13.67 -0.89 -2.47
CA VAL A 262 -14.95 -0.94 -1.74
C VAL A 262 -16.09 -1.24 -2.72
N TYR A 263 -17.04 -2.10 -2.36
CA TYR A 263 -18.22 -2.41 -3.18
C TYR A 263 -19.45 -2.72 -2.33
N GLN A 264 -20.62 -2.58 -2.95
CA GLN A 264 -21.90 -2.73 -2.27
C GLN A 264 -22.94 -3.37 -3.19
N ALA A 265 -23.88 -4.08 -2.57
CA ALA A 265 -24.92 -4.87 -3.21
C ALA A 265 -26.32 -4.31 -2.98
N HIS A 266 -27.12 -4.23 -4.05
CA HIS A 266 -28.56 -4.05 -3.98
C HIS A 266 -29.24 -5.41 -4.11
N VAL A 267 -29.83 -5.92 -3.03
CA VAL A 267 -30.54 -7.20 -2.99
C VAL A 267 -32.05 -6.96 -3.02
N ALA A 268 -32.77 -7.72 -3.85
CA ALA A 268 -34.22 -7.61 -3.94
C ALA A 268 -34.90 -7.73 -2.57
N THR A 269 -35.92 -6.90 -2.34
CA THR A 269 -36.65 -6.73 -1.06
C THR A 269 -35.84 -6.25 0.15
N ILE A 270 -34.52 -6.07 0.03
CA ILE A 270 -33.64 -5.52 1.09
C ILE A 270 -33.20 -4.10 0.73
N GLY A 271 -32.88 -3.85 -0.55
CA GLY A 271 -32.24 -2.62 -1.00
C GLY A 271 -30.73 -2.71 -0.98
N TRP A 272 -30.07 -1.54 -0.95
CA TRP A 272 -28.63 -1.41 -0.74
C TRP A 272 -28.26 -1.87 0.68
N GLN A 273 -27.44 -2.93 0.77
CA GLN A 273 -26.85 -3.40 2.03
C GLN A 273 -25.62 -2.55 2.41
N PRO A 274 -25.05 -2.65 3.62
CA PRO A 274 -23.74 -2.04 3.91
C PRO A 274 -22.65 -2.49 2.93
N SER A 275 -21.70 -1.61 2.66
CA SER A 275 -20.55 -1.87 1.79
C SER A 275 -19.53 -2.79 2.46
N VAL A 276 -18.72 -3.41 1.60
CA VAL A 276 -17.65 -4.33 1.97
C VAL A 276 -16.43 -4.08 1.10
N ALA A 277 -15.29 -4.67 1.45
CA ALA A 277 -14.06 -4.60 0.69
C ALA A 277 -13.27 -5.92 0.79
N ASN A 278 -12.12 -6.00 0.12
CA ASN A 278 -11.11 -7.04 0.33
C ASN A 278 -11.66 -8.48 0.18
N GLY A 279 -12.50 -8.74 -0.83
CA GLY A 279 -13.05 -10.06 -1.09
C GLY A 279 -14.18 -10.53 -0.13
N ALA A 280 -14.65 -9.68 0.79
CA ALA A 280 -15.79 -9.99 1.64
C ALA A 280 -17.11 -10.14 0.85
N ILE A 281 -18.11 -10.79 1.43
CA ILE A 281 -19.34 -11.15 0.71
C ILE A 281 -20.28 -9.94 0.64
N ALA A 282 -20.61 -9.49 -0.56
CA ALA A 282 -21.73 -8.58 -0.82
C ALA A 282 -22.92 -9.39 -1.36
N GLY A 283 -24.14 -9.15 -0.86
CA GLY A 283 -25.33 -9.93 -1.21
C GLY A 283 -25.75 -10.90 -0.11
N THR A 284 -26.46 -11.97 -0.48
CA THR A 284 -26.93 -12.99 0.48
C THR A 284 -26.77 -14.41 -0.07
N THR A 285 -26.34 -15.35 0.78
CA THR A 285 -26.30 -16.78 0.48
C THR A 285 -27.43 -17.51 1.20
N GLY A 286 -28.11 -18.43 0.54
CA GLY A 286 -29.15 -19.28 1.16
C GLY A 286 -30.51 -18.61 1.41
N ARG A 287 -30.65 -17.29 1.16
CA ARG A 287 -31.92 -16.55 1.29
C ARG A 287 -32.79 -16.55 0.02
N SER A 288 -32.29 -17.09 -1.09
CA SER A 288 -32.96 -17.12 -2.40
C SER A 288 -33.30 -15.75 -3.00
N LEU A 289 -32.59 -14.68 -2.59
CA LEU A 289 -32.81 -13.31 -3.08
C LEU A 289 -31.82 -12.95 -4.19
N PRO A 290 -32.27 -12.40 -5.34
CA PRO A 290 -31.38 -11.90 -6.37
C PRO A 290 -30.66 -10.62 -5.95
N LEU A 291 -29.41 -10.50 -6.40
CA LEU A 291 -28.81 -9.19 -6.63
C LEU A 291 -29.50 -8.55 -7.84
N GLU A 292 -29.89 -7.29 -7.70
CA GLU A 292 -30.46 -6.50 -8.78
C GLU A 292 -29.44 -5.50 -9.32
N SER A 293 -28.60 -4.92 -8.43
CA SER A 293 -27.59 -3.93 -8.76
C SER A 293 -26.33 -4.07 -7.88
N LEU A 294 -25.21 -3.57 -8.38
CA LEU A 294 -23.92 -3.48 -7.70
C LEU A 294 -23.35 -2.07 -7.89
N ARG A 295 -22.60 -1.57 -6.91
CA ARG A 295 -21.73 -0.39 -7.03
C ARG A 295 -20.34 -0.67 -6.45
N LEU A 296 -19.30 -0.01 -6.93
CA LEU A 296 -17.93 -0.19 -6.46
C LEU A 296 -17.11 1.10 -6.54
N SER A 297 -15.99 1.15 -5.84
CA SER A 297 -15.04 2.26 -5.87
C SER A 297 -13.61 1.77 -6.08
N VAL A 298 -12.84 2.55 -6.84
CA VAL A 298 -11.41 2.35 -7.15
C VAL A 298 -10.55 3.40 -6.44
N ALA A 299 -11.17 4.32 -5.72
CA ALA A 299 -10.59 5.61 -5.45
C ALA A 299 -9.32 5.53 -4.58
N GLY A 300 -8.22 6.04 -5.15
CA GLY A 300 -6.87 6.02 -4.60
C GLY A 300 -5.87 6.53 -5.64
N ASP A 301 -4.98 7.43 -5.24
CA ASP A 301 -4.17 8.24 -6.18
C ASP A 301 -2.99 7.51 -6.82
N ARG A 302 -2.74 6.26 -6.41
CA ARG A 302 -1.43 5.62 -6.54
C ARG A 302 -1.10 5.18 -7.96
N LEU A 303 -2.12 4.92 -8.78
CA LEU A 303 -1.97 4.41 -10.14
C LEU A 303 -3.10 4.96 -11.02
N PRO A 304 -2.78 5.65 -12.13
CA PRO A 304 -3.76 5.96 -13.17
C PRO A 304 -4.49 4.71 -13.65
N GLY A 305 -5.82 4.76 -13.73
CA GLY A 305 -6.64 3.61 -14.16
C GLY A 305 -7.98 3.56 -13.44
N ASP A 306 -8.83 2.64 -13.90
CA ASP A 306 -10.21 2.46 -13.44
C ASP A 306 -10.60 0.97 -13.50
N ILE A 307 -11.67 0.58 -12.82
CA ILE A 307 -12.38 -0.67 -13.04
C ILE A 307 -13.45 -0.41 -14.09
N LEU A 308 -13.24 -0.96 -15.29
CA LEU A 308 -14.32 -1.10 -16.26
C LEU A 308 -15.13 -2.35 -15.95
N TRP A 309 -16.45 -2.21 -15.90
CA TRP A 309 -17.35 -3.30 -15.58
C TRP A 309 -18.71 -3.20 -16.27
N ARG A 310 -19.44 -4.32 -16.31
CA ARG A 310 -20.80 -4.42 -16.87
C ARG A 310 -21.58 -5.58 -16.26
N GLY A 311 -22.90 -5.44 -16.22
CA GLY A 311 -23.83 -6.49 -15.82
C GLY A 311 -24.56 -7.13 -17.00
N HIS A 312 -24.86 -8.42 -16.92
CA HIS A 312 -25.87 -9.10 -17.70
C HIS A 312 -27.14 -9.18 -16.85
N VAL A 313 -28.17 -8.44 -17.23
CA VAL A 313 -29.44 -8.32 -16.47
C VAL A 313 -30.52 -9.12 -17.19
N GLN A 314 -31.38 -9.77 -16.41
CA GLN A 314 -32.60 -10.40 -16.91
C GLN A 314 -33.35 -9.47 -17.89
N ASP A 315 -33.82 -10.03 -19.01
CA ASP A 315 -34.66 -9.39 -20.03
C ASP A 315 -34.07 -8.12 -20.71
N ILE A 316 -32.85 -7.73 -20.34
CA ILE A 316 -32.05 -6.63 -20.93
C ILE A 316 -30.82 -7.18 -21.65
N GLY A 317 -30.18 -8.22 -21.09
CA GLY A 317 -28.90 -8.74 -21.54
C GLY A 317 -27.71 -7.94 -21.01
N TRP A 318 -26.60 -7.93 -21.77
CA TRP A 318 -25.39 -7.18 -21.40
C TRP A 318 -25.60 -5.66 -21.50
N GLN A 319 -25.47 -4.98 -20.37
CA GLN A 319 -25.30 -3.54 -20.30
C GLN A 319 -23.95 -3.10 -20.94
N PRO A 320 -23.82 -1.84 -21.39
CA PRO A 320 -22.54 -1.30 -21.84
C PRO A 320 -21.49 -1.33 -20.72
N TRP A 321 -20.22 -1.33 -21.10
CA TRP A 321 -19.12 -1.12 -20.16
C TRP A 321 -19.20 0.28 -19.55
N THR A 322 -19.08 0.37 -18.24
CA THR A 322 -18.99 1.62 -17.48
C THR A 322 -17.81 1.58 -16.49
N THR A 323 -17.51 2.68 -15.82
CA THR A 323 -16.43 2.86 -14.82
C THR A 323 -16.90 2.56 -13.39
N SER A 324 -15.99 2.59 -12.41
CA SER A 324 -16.37 2.48 -10.99
C SER A 324 -17.38 3.54 -10.55
N ALA A 325 -17.35 4.73 -11.15
CA ALA A 325 -18.24 5.84 -10.83
C ALA A 325 -19.74 5.57 -11.13
N SER A 326 -20.08 4.45 -11.79
CA SER A 326 -21.46 4.08 -12.12
C SER A 326 -21.79 2.65 -11.65
N PRO A 327 -23.02 2.41 -11.13
CA PRO A 327 -23.48 1.07 -10.82
C PRO A 327 -23.77 0.23 -12.09
N ILE A 328 -23.78 -1.08 -11.93
CA ILE A 328 -24.31 -2.03 -12.92
C ILE A 328 -25.55 -2.74 -12.36
N GLY A 329 -26.39 -3.28 -13.24
CA GLY A 329 -27.67 -3.85 -12.86
C GLY A 329 -28.81 -2.83 -12.91
N THR A 330 -29.85 -3.05 -12.11
CA THR A 330 -31.03 -2.17 -12.01
C THR A 330 -31.49 -2.05 -10.56
N THR A 331 -32.12 -0.94 -10.20
CA THR A 331 -32.73 -0.74 -8.89
C THR A 331 -34.23 -0.45 -9.08
N GLY A 332 -35.08 -1.13 -8.32
CA GLY A 332 -36.54 -0.90 -8.34
C GLY A 332 -37.30 -1.48 -9.53
N LEU A 333 -36.62 -2.17 -10.47
CA LEU A 333 -37.26 -2.83 -11.62
C LEU A 333 -37.59 -4.31 -11.39
N GLY A 334 -37.11 -4.91 -10.29
CA GLY A 334 -37.31 -6.34 -10.00
C GLY A 334 -36.51 -7.30 -10.90
N LEU A 335 -35.56 -6.78 -11.69
CA LEU A 335 -34.76 -7.57 -12.63
C LEU A 335 -33.46 -8.04 -11.96
N ARG A 336 -33.24 -9.36 -11.97
CA ARG A 336 -32.01 -9.97 -11.44
C ARG A 336 -30.80 -9.68 -12.32
N LEU A 337 -29.64 -9.52 -11.68
CA LEU A 337 -28.33 -9.72 -12.31
C LEU A 337 -28.11 -11.23 -12.50
N GLU A 338 -27.68 -11.65 -13.69
CA GLU A 338 -27.40 -13.05 -14.03
C GLU A 338 -25.91 -13.33 -14.22
N ALA A 339 -25.17 -12.34 -14.73
CA ALA A 339 -23.71 -12.37 -14.83
C ALA A 339 -23.11 -10.96 -14.75
N PHE A 340 -21.79 -10.88 -14.56
CA PHE A 340 -21.03 -9.64 -14.61
C PHE A 340 -19.57 -9.88 -15.00
N GLU A 341 -18.91 -8.83 -15.47
CA GLU A 341 -17.50 -8.81 -15.85
C GLU A 341 -16.83 -7.56 -15.30
N LEU A 342 -15.60 -7.67 -14.81
CA LEU A 342 -14.76 -6.54 -14.40
C LEU A 342 -13.37 -6.69 -15.00
N ARG A 343 -12.79 -5.59 -15.47
CA ARG A 343 -11.40 -5.50 -15.94
C ARG A 343 -10.79 -4.17 -15.55
N LEU A 344 -9.49 -4.16 -15.34
CA LEU A 344 -8.76 -2.95 -15.00
C LEU A 344 -8.30 -2.20 -16.27
N THR A 345 -8.07 -0.89 -16.13
CA THR A 345 -7.42 -0.05 -17.16
C THR A 345 -6.17 0.66 -16.63
N GLY A 346 -5.39 1.29 -17.50
CA GLY A 346 -4.22 2.11 -17.12
C GLY A 346 -3.08 1.35 -16.43
N ASP A 347 -2.35 2.06 -15.58
CA ASP A 347 -1.28 1.52 -14.73
C ASP A 347 -1.85 0.57 -13.66
N LEU A 348 -3.09 0.81 -13.20
CA LEU A 348 -3.80 -0.12 -12.33
C LEU A 348 -3.88 -1.52 -12.97
N ALA A 349 -4.22 -1.61 -14.26
CA ALA A 349 -4.20 -2.87 -15.02
C ALA A 349 -2.81 -3.45 -15.27
N SER A 350 -1.76 -2.63 -15.20
CA SER A 350 -0.37 -3.06 -15.37
C SER A 350 0.21 -3.63 -14.07
N LYS A 351 -0.31 -3.22 -12.90
CA LYS A 351 0.17 -3.64 -11.58
C LYS A 351 -0.74 -4.66 -10.89
N TYR A 352 -2.03 -4.65 -11.18
CA TYR A 352 -3.04 -5.50 -10.55
C TYR A 352 -3.87 -6.27 -11.59
N SER A 353 -4.44 -7.39 -11.13
CA SER A 353 -5.60 -8.07 -11.70
C SER A 353 -6.78 -7.85 -10.77
N ILE A 354 -8.00 -7.92 -11.30
CA ILE A 354 -9.22 -7.96 -10.50
C ILE A 354 -9.76 -9.38 -10.46
N LYS A 355 -9.88 -9.94 -9.26
CA LYS A 355 -10.33 -11.31 -8.98
C LYS A 355 -11.72 -11.27 -8.37
N TYR A 356 -12.65 -12.04 -8.94
CA TYR A 356 -14.05 -12.01 -8.53
C TYR A 356 -14.78 -13.34 -8.76
N ARG A 357 -15.93 -13.54 -8.12
CA ARG A 357 -16.84 -14.67 -8.38
C ARG A 357 -18.27 -14.34 -7.95
N ALA A 358 -19.19 -15.14 -8.47
CA ALA A 358 -20.62 -15.12 -8.18
C ALA A 358 -21.02 -16.33 -7.32
N HIS A 359 -21.93 -16.12 -6.38
CA HIS A 359 -22.84 -17.15 -5.87
C HIS A 359 -24.08 -17.13 -6.75
N VAL A 360 -24.35 -18.22 -7.47
CA VAL A 360 -25.46 -18.32 -8.42
C VAL A 360 -26.52 -19.27 -7.89
N GLN A 361 -27.79 -18.92 -8.09
CA GLN A 361 -28.95 -19.77 -7.77
C GLN A 361 -28.73 -21.20 -8.25
N ASN A 362 -29.00 -22.18 -7.36
CA ASN A 362 -28.88 -23.62 -7.58
C ASN A 362 -27.46 -24.15 -7.88
N LEU A 363 -26.47 -23.29 -8.12
CA LEU A 363 -25.08 -23.67 -8.42
C LEU A 363 -24.11 -23.35 -7.26
N GLY A 364 -24.48 -22.41 -6.39
CA GLY A 364 -23.64 -21.95 -5.29
C GLY A 364 -22.48 -21.06 -5.76
N TRP A 365 -21.40 -21.02 -4.98
CA TRP A 365 -20.18 -20.28 -5.33
C TRP A 365 -19.49 -20.90 -6.55
N GLN A 366 -19.46 -20.16 -7.66
CA GLN A 366 -18.67 -20.52 -8.83
C GLN A 366 -17.16 -20.31 -8.59
N PRO A 367 -16.27 -20.94 -9.39
CA PRO A 367 -14.84 -20.68 -9.34
C PRO A 367 -14.52 -19.21 -9.66
N TYR A 368 -13.37 -18.73 -9.16
CA TYR A 368 -12.90 -17.37 -9.44
C TYR A 368 -12.74 -17.08 -10.94
N ARG A 369 -12.88 -15.80 -11.26
CA ARG A 369 -12.70 -15.15 -12.54
C ARG A 369 -11.73 -13.99 -12.36
N MET A 370 -11.05 -13.62 -13.44
CA MET A 370 -10.11 -12.51 -13.47
C MET A 370 -10.25 -11.72 -14.77
N ASP A 371 -9.94 -10.42 -14.69
CA ASP A 371 -9.64 -9.54 -15.83
C ASP A 371 -10.54 -9.71 -17.07
N GLY A 372 -11.85 -9.57 -16.88
CA GLY A 372 -12.86 -9.56 -17.93
C GLY A 372 -13.55 -10.91 -18.18
N ALA A 373 -13.16 -11.98 -17.50
CA ALA A 373 -13.83 -13.28 -17.61
C ALA A 373 -15.22 -13.28 -16.92
N THR A 374 -16.25 -13.82 -17.58
CA THR A 374 -17.63 -13.79 -17.08
C THR A 374 -17.80 -14.55 -15.75
N ALA A 375 -18.32 -13.88 -14.72
CA ALA A 375 -18.83 -14.49 -13.48
C ALA A 375 -20.37 -14.51 -13.50
N GLY A 376 -20.99 -15.58 -13.03
CA GLY A 376 -22.44 -15.81 -13.17
C GLY A 376 -22.78 -16.78 -14.30
N THR A 377 -23.97 -16.63 -14.89
CA THR A 377 -24.41 -17.40 -16.06
C THR A 377 -25.14 -16.51 -17.07
N VAL A 378 -24.91 -16.75 -18.35
CA VAL A 378 -25.58 -16.03 -19.45
C VAL A 378 -26.61 -16.95 -20.10
N GLY A 379 -27.84 -16.48 -20.27
CA GLY A 379 -28.91 -17.23 -20.97
C GLY A 379 -29.49 -18.43 -20.22
N GLN A 380 -29.11 -18.67 -18.96
CA GLN A 380 -29.62 -19.78 -18.14
C GLN A 380 -30.78 -19.38 -17.21
N GLY A 381 -31.13 -18.10 -17.12
CA GLY A 381 -32.21 -17.62 -16.26
C GLY A 381 -31.91 -17.63 -14.74
N LEU A 382 -30.65 -17.89 -14.35
CA LEU A 382 -30.25 -18.01 -12.94
C LEU A 382 -29.75 -16.66 -12.42
N ARG A 383 -30.25 -16.26 -11.24
CA ARG A 383 -29.78 -15.05 -10.54
C ARG A 383 -28.40 -15.25 -9.91
N VAL A 384 -27.61 -14.19 -9.89
CA VAL A 384 -26.54 -13.98 -8.90
C VAL A 384 -27.22 -13.58 -7.57
N GLU A 385 -26.77 -14.14 -6.46
CA GLU A 385 -27.30 -13.89 -5.11
C GLU A 385 -26.28 -13.20 -4.20
N ALA A 386 -24.98 -13.44 -4.43
CA ALA A 386 -23.87 -12.79 -3.74
C ALA A 386 -22.61 -12.72 -4.63
N VAL A 387 -21.68 -11.83 -4.30
CA VAL A 387 -20.40 -11.65 -4.99
C VAL A 387 -19.24 -11.46 -4.00
N THR A 388 -18.02 -11.73 -4.45
CA THR A 388 -16.76 -11.30 -3.82
C THR A 388 -15.88 -10.67 -4.89
N ILE A 389 -15.27 -9.52 -4.60
CA ILE A 389 -14.40 -8.76 -5.53
C ILE A 389 -13.12 -8.36 -4.78
N GLU A 390 -11.96 -8.54 -5.41
CA GLU A 390 -10.65 -8.34 -4.79
C GLU A 390 -9.66 -7.81 -5.85
N LEU A 391 -8.95 -6.72 -5.54
CA LEU A 391 -7.78 -6.31 -6.32
C LEU A 391 -6.58 -7.15 -5.86
N VAL A 392 -5.95 -7.87 -6.78
CA VAL A 392 -4.79 -8.72 -6.50
C VAL A 392 -3.59 -8.28 -7.33
N PRO A 393 -2.37 -8.16 -6.78
CA PRO A 393 -1.19 -7.80 -7.57
C PRO A 393 -0.94 -8.78 -8.73
N LYS A 394 -0.73 -8.26 -9.96
CA LYS A 394 -0.39 -9.06 -11.15
C LYS A 394 0.99 -9.68 -11.05
N VAL A 395 1.89 -8.92 -10.45
CA VAL A 395 3.15 -9.42 -9.94
C VAL A 395 2.87 -9.66 -8.46
N ALA A 396 2.84 -10.92 -8.01
CA ALA A 396 3.05 -11.19 -6.58
C ALA A 396 4.30 -10.40 -6.16
N PRO A 397 4.32 -9.68 -5.02
CA PRO A 397 5.40 -8.75 -4.75
C PRO A 397 6.72 -9.51 -4.89
N ALA A 398 7.63 -8.99 -5.72
CA ALA A 398 8.76 -9.75 -6.22
C ALA A 398 9.86 -9.85 -5.14
N PHE A 399 9.55 -10.63 -4.11
CA PHE A 399 10.48 -11.06 -3.08
C PHE A 399 11.47 -12.03 -3.69
N THR A 400 12.53 -11.50 -4.29
CA THR A 400 13.59 -12.32 -4.86
C THR A 400 14.81 -12.30 -3.97
N ALA A 401 15.22 -13.47 -3.48
CA ALA A 401 16.58 -13.64 -2.98
C ALA A 401 17.53 -13.49 -4.17
N VAL A 402 18.28 -12.39 -4.22
CA VAL A 402 19.30 -12.13 -5.24
C VAL A 402 20.66 -12.38 -4.60
N TYR A 403 21.38 -13.39 -5.09
CA TYR A 403 22.64 -13.85 -4.49
C TYR A 403 23.69 -14.19 -5.53
N ALA A 404 24.95 -14.19 -5.09
CA ALA A 404 26.07 -14.68 -5.87
C ALA A 404 27.05 -15.44 -4.98
N ALA A 405 27.83 -16.32 -5.61
CA ALA A 405 28.94 -17.01 -4.98
C ALA A 405 30.28 -16.46 -5.48
N HIS A 406 31.22 -16.27 -4.57
CA HIS A 406 32.64 -16.15 -4.88
C HIS A 406 33.21 -17.57 -4.95
N VAL A 407 33.61 -18.01 -6.14
CA VAL A 407 34.14 -19.36 -6.36
C VAL A 407 35.67 -19.29 -6.53
N GLN A 408 36.35 -20.29 -5.98
CA GLN A 408 37.78 -20.52 -6.19
C GLN A 408 38.16 -20.36 -7.68
N ASP A 409 39.26 -19.64 -7.92
CA ASP A 409 39.88 -19.45 -9.24
C ASP A 409 38.97 -18.78 -10.31
N ILE A 410 37.77 -18.34 -9.92
CA ILE A 410 36.79 -17.62 -10.76
C ILE A 410 36.48 -16.22 -10.21
N GLY A 411 36.37 -16.08 -8.88
CA GLY A 411 35.92 -14.86 -8.22
C GLY A 411 34.39 -14.80 -8.06
N TRP A 412 33.85 -13.58 -7.90
CA TRP A 412 32.40 -13.36 -7.83
C TRP A 412 31.73 -13.69 -9.17
N MET A 413 30.86 -14.70 -9.15
CA MET A 413 29.97 -15.02 -10.27
C MET A 413 28.86 -13.97 -10.42
N ALA A 414 28.14 -14.02 -11.55
CA ALA A 414 26.95 -13.19 -11.76
C ALA A 414 25.90 -13.43 -10.66
N ASN A 415 25.09 -12.41 -10.38
CA ASN A 415 23.93 -12.55 -9.50
C ASN A 415 22.91 -13.51 -10.14
N VAL A 416 22.33 -14.36 -9.30
CA VAL A 416 21.21 -15.23 -9.64
C VAL A 416 20.05 -14.98 -8.68
N SER A 417 18.86 -15.41 -9.09
CA SER A 417 17.60 -15.23 -8.37
C SER A 417 17.13 -16.53 -7.70
N ASP A 418 16.05 -16.46 -6.91
CA ASP A 418 15.37 -17.57 -6.23
C ASP A 418 15.50 -18.93 -6.92
N GLY A 419 15.92 -19.94 -6.16
CA GLY A 419 16.06 -21.31 -6.62
C GLY A 419 17.11 -21.55 -7.71
N THR A 420 17.81 -20.54 -8.22
CA THR A 420 18.85 -20.70 -9.25
C THR A 420 20.19 -21.10 -8.63
N VAL A 421 20.97 -21.92 -9.33
CA VAL A 421 22.25 -22.41 -8.80
C VAL A 421 23.31 -21.30 -8.84
N ALA A 422 23.82 -20.89 -7.67
CA ALA A 422 25.00 -20.04 -7.54
C ALA A 422 26.23 -20.88 -7.18
N GLY A 423 27.28 -20.85 -8.01
CA GLY A 423 28.47 -21.68 -7.85
C GLY A 423 28.67 -22.63 -9.03
N THR A 424 29.39 -23.74 -8.82
CA THR A 424 29.69 -24.71 -9.89
C THR A 424 29.19 -26.11 -9.56
N THR A 425 28.78 -26.84 -10.60
CA THR A 425 28.37 -28.26 -10.49
C THR A 425 29.32 -29.12 -11.31
N GLY A 426 29.92 -30.12 -10.67
CA GLY A 426 30.81 -31.10 -11.32
C GLY A 426 32.27 -30.63 -11.56
N GLN A 427 32.61 -29.37 -11.25
CA GLN A 427 33.95 -28.81 -11.51
C GLN A 427 34.93 -28.92 -10.33
N ALA A 428 34.50 -29.46 -9.18
CA ALA A 428 35.29 -29.61 -7.95
C ALA A 428 35.83 -28.30 -7.32
N LEU A 429 35.33 -27.13 -7.72
CA LEU A 429 35.69 -25.82 -7.15
C LEU A 429 34.90 -25.52 -5.87
N ARG A 430 35.52 -24.83 -4.91
CA ARG A 430 34.87 -24.37 -3.66
C ARG A 430 34.20 -23.01 -3.83
N VAL A 431 33.05 -22.83 -3.19
CA VAL A 431 32.56 -21.51 -2.78
C VAL A 431 33.42 -21.03 -1.60
N GLU A 432 33.86 -19.78 -1.65
CA GLU A 432 34.67 -19.12 -0.61
C GLU A 432 33.88 -18.03 0.12
N ALA A 433 32.97 -17.34 -0.58
CA ALA A 433 32.07 -16.33 -0.03
C ALA A 433 30.71 -16.31 -0.73
N LEU A 434 29.70 -15.75 -0.07
CA LEU A 434 28.37 -15.49 -0.61
C LEU A 434 28.01 -14.01 -0.39
N ARG A 435 27.23 -13.42 -1.30
CA ARG A 435 26.45 -12.20 -1.06
C ARG A 435 24.97 -12.49 -1.32
N LEU A 436 24.08 -11.89 -0.54
CA LEU A 436 22.63 -12.06 -0.65
C LEU A 436 21.94 -10.75 -0.27
N SER A 437 21.03 -10.29 -1.12
CA SER A 437 20.05 -9.25 -0.80
C SER A 437 18.64 -9.81 -1.04
N VAL A 438 17.70 -9.47 -0.15
CA VAL A 438 16.27 -9.72 -0.36
C VAL A 438 15.60 -8.39 -0.67
N ALA A 439 14.89 -8.31 -1.79
CA ALA A 439 14.10 -7.12 -2.13
C ALA A 439 12.68 -7.25 -1.54
N SER A 440 12.23 -6.23 -0.83
CA SER A 440 10.86 -6.09 -0.30
C SER A 440 10.43 -4.64 -0.46
N MET A 441 9.19 -4.41 -0.93
CA MET A 441 8.52 -3.10 -0.88
C MET A 441 7.27 -3.13 0.01
N SER A 442 7.04 -4.23 0.74
CA SER A 442 5.75 -4.50 1.39
C SER A 442 5.86 -4.97 2.85
N TYR A 443 7.05 -5.37 3.29
CA TYR A 443 7.34 -5.75 4.68
C TYR A 443 8.72 -5.24 5.06
N GLY A 444 8.82 -4.57 6.21
CA GLY A 444 10.08 -4.16 6.80
C GLY A 444 10.89 -5.34 7.32
N GLY A 445 12.22 -5.28 7.20
CA GLY A 445 13.10 -6.34 7.66
C GLY A 445 14.35 -6.52 6.80
N ASP A 446 15.24 -7.40 7.26
CA ASP A 446 16.48 -7.77 6.58
C ASP A 446 16.72 -9.28 6.72
N ILE A 447 17.81 -9.81 6.17
CA ILE A 447 18.37 -11.08 6.61
C ILE A 447 19.32 -10.85 7.79
N LEU A 448 19.39 -11.83 8.68
CA LEU A 448 20.59 -12.09 9.46
C LEU A 448 21.21 -13.39 8.98
N TRP A 449 22.50 -13.37 8.66
CA TRP A 449 23.18 -14.55 8.13
C TRP A 449 24.64 -14.66 8.57
N ARG A 450 25.19 -15.87 8.47
CA ARG A 450 26.59 -16.18 8.84
C ARG A 450 27.13 -17.37 8.06
N GLY A 451 28.45 -17.40 7.86
CA GLY A 451 29.18 -18.51 7.26
C GLY A 451 30.02 -19.29 8.27
N HIS A 452 30.10 -20.61 8.09
CA HIS A 452 31.13 -21.45 8.71
C HIS A 452 32.26 -21.64 7.70
N VAL A 453 33.42 -21.04 7.98
CA VAL A 453 34.56 -21.01 7.07
C VAL A 453 35.66 -21.93 7.60
N GLN A 454 36.34 -22.63 6.68
CA GLN A 454 37.53 -23.40 7.00
C GLN A 454 38.51 -22.61 7.87
N ASP A 455 39.06 -23.24 8.91
CA ASP A 455 40.09 -22.71 9.80
C ASP A 455 39.71 -21.39 10.53
N VAL A 456 38.43 -21.01 10.48
CA VAL A 456 37.84 -19.84 11.18
C VAL A 456 36.64 -20.26 12.03
N GLY A 457 35.84 -21.23 11.58
CA GLY A 457 34.58 -21.61 12.22
C GLY A 457 33.42 -20.69 11.84
N TRP A 458 32.42 -20.59 12.72
CA TRP A 458 31.28 -19.70 12.54
C TRP A 458 31.68 -18.22 12.68
N GLN A 459 31.44 -17.45 11.63
CA GLN A 459 31.46 -16.00 11.66
C GLN A 459 30.27 -15.46 12.50
N PRO A 460 30.36 -14.23 13.05
CA PRO A 460 29.22 -13.57 13.67
C PRO A 460 28.07 -13.38 12.68
N TRP A 461 26.84 -13.27 13.20
CA TRP A 461 25.67 -12.89 12.40
C TRP A 461 25.83 -11.46 11.88
N THR A 462 25.52 -11.25 10.60
CA THR A 462 25.53 -9.94 9.93
C THR A 462 24.28 -9.72 9.09
N SER A 463 24.05 -8.50 8.63
CA SER A 463 22.98 -8.05 7.73
C SER A 463 23.22 -8.41 6.25
N SER A 464 22.23 -8.21 5.37
CA SER A 464 22.42 -8.34 3.90
C SER A 464 23.51 -7.43 3.34
N ALA A 465 23.78 -6.30 4.01
CA ALA A 465 24.81 -5.33 3.63
C ALA A 465 26.24 -5.92 3.56
N ASN A 466 26.50 -7.05 4.23
CA ASN A 466 27.82 -7.65 4.29
C ASN A 466 27.82 -9.10 3.75
N PRO A 467 28.82 -9.50 2.93
CA PRO A 467 28.98 -10.88 2.50
C PRO A 467 29.48 -11.78 3.65
N ILE A 468 29.13 -13.06 3.59
CA ILE A 468 29.68 -14.11 4.46
C ILE A 468 30.75 -14.91 3.73
N GLY A 469 31.63 -15.58 4.47
CA GLY A 469 32.79 -16.27 3.92
C GLY A 469 34.06 -15.42 3.89
N THR A 470 34.95 -15.69 2.94
CA THR A 470 36.17 -14.89 2.71
C THR A 470 36.47 -14.74 1.23
N VAL A 471 36.92 -13.56 0.82
CA VAL A 471 37.43 -13.27 -0.53
C VAL A 471 38.96 -13.27 -0.50
N GLY A 472 39.61 -13.89 -1.48
CA GLY A 472 41.08 -13.85 -1.65
C GLY A 472 41.93 -14.59 -0.61
N ARG A 473 41.31 -15.28 0.37
CA ARG A 473 42.02 -16.02 1.43
C ARG A 473 42.21 -17.52 1.15
N GLY A 474 41.61 -18.05 0.08
CA GLY A 474 41.71 -19.47 -0.28
C GLY A 474 40.92 -20.43 0.61
N LEU A 475 40.08 -19.92 1.52
CA LEU A 475 39.32 -20.72 2.48
C LEU A 475 37.95 -21.08 1.93
N ARG A 476 37.57 -22.35 2.02
CA ARG A 476 36.22 -22.82 1.64
C ARG A 476 35.17 -22.36 2.66
N LEU A 477 33.99 -22.01 2.16
CA LEU A 477 32.75 -22.05 2.92
C LEU A 477 32.33 -23.51 3.08
N GLU A 478 32.09 -23.94 4.32
CA GLU A 478 31.69 -25.32 4.64
C GLU A 478 30.19 -25.41 5.01
N ALA A 479 29.67 -24.38 5.66
CA ALA A 479 28.24 -24.23 5.95
C ALA A 479 27.82 -22.75 5.99
N PHE A 480 26.52 -22.48 5.95
CA PHE A 480 25.94 -21.17 6.20
C PHE A 480 24.54 -21.26 6.81
N GLU A 481 24.11 -20.18 7.46
CA GLU A 481 22.79 -20.02 8.05
C GLU A 481 22.22 -18.66 7.67
N ILE A 482 20.93 -18.59 7.37
CA ILE A 482 20.19 -17.38 6.99
C ILE A 482 18.85 -17.43 7.71
N ARG A 483 18.52 -16.36 8.42
CA ARG A 483 17.18 -16.12 8.97
C ARG A 483 16.73 -14.73 8.55
N LEU A 484 15.43 -14.52 8.51
CA LEU A 484 14.85 -13.20 8.25
C LEU A 484 14.72 -12.44 9.59
N THR A 485 14.54 -11.13 9.51
CA THR A 485 14.23 -10.25 10.65
C THR A 485 13.03 -9.35 10.33
N GLY A 486 12.47 -8.69 11.35
CA GLY A 486 11.33 -7.80 11.18
C GLY A 486 10.07 -8.52 10.67
N GLU A 487 9.20 -7.77 10.02
CA GLU A 487 7.96 -8.28 9.41
C GLU A 487 8.23 -9.28 8.28
N LEU A 488 9.37 -9.16 7.60
CA LEU A 488 9.83 -10.13 6.61
C LEU A 488 9.95 -11.54 7.23
N ALA A 489 10.38 -11.63 8.50
CA ALA A 489 10.42 -12.90 9.24
C ALA A 489 9.05 -13.43 9.66
N ASN A 490 8.04 -12.56 9.78
CA ASN A 490 6.68 -12.96 10.13
C ASN A 490 5.94 -13.51 8.91
N ASN A 491 6.17 -12.92 7.74
CA ASN A 491 5.42 -13.21 6.52
C ASN A 491 6.14 -14.17 5.54
N TYR A 492 7.46 -14.36 5.66
CA TYR A 492 8.25 -15.20 4.76
C TYR A 492 9.16 -16.18 5.52
N SER A 493 9.51 -17.27 4.85
CA SER A 493 10.59 -18.18 5.20
C SER A 493 11.65 -18.14 4.10
N ILE A 494 12.92 -18.08 4.49
CA ILE A 494 14.04 -18.18 3.55
C ILE A 494 14.55 -19.62 3.53
N TYR A 495 14.30 -20.31 2.42
CA TYR A 495 14.74 -21.68 2.16
C TYR A 495 16.09 -21.67 1.45
N TYR A 496 17.01 -22.52 1.86
CA TYR A 496 18.32 -22.64 1.22
C TYR A 496 18.91 -24.04 1.34
N ARG A 497 19.80 -24.37 0.42
CA ARG A 497 20.58 -25.62 0.43
C ARG A 497 21.93 -25.45 -0.22
N ALA A 498 22.85 -26.34 0.16
CA ALA A 498 24.19 -26.42 -0.40
C ALA A 498 24.38 -27.72 -1.22
N ARG A 499 25.13 -27.63 -2.31
CA ARG A 499 25.78 -28.78 -2.96
C ARG A 499 27.15 -28.96 -2.32
N VAL A 500 27.34 -30.06 -1.59
CA VAL A 500 28.55 -30.33 -0.81
C VAL A 500 29.40 -31.39 -1.51
N GLN A 501 30.71 -31.22 -1.46
CA GLN A 501 31.71 -32.15 -2.00
C GLN A 501 31.40 -33.62 -1.61
N ASP A 502 31.40 -34.51 -2.60
CA ASP A 502 31.07 -35.95 -2.55
C ASP A 502 29.72 -36.33 -1.88
N LEU A 503 28.90 -35.36 -1.46
CA LEU A 503 27.56 -35.57 -0.88
C LEU A 503 26.43 -35.06 -1.78
N GLY A 504 26.75 -34.25 -2.79
CA GLY A 504 25.76 -33.67 -3.70
C GLY A 504 24.88 -32.62 -3.02
N TRP A 505 23.71 -32.37 -3.60
CA TRP A 505 22.72 -31.46 -3.04
C TRP A 505 22.20 -32.00 -1.71
N GLN A 506 22.41 -31.25 -0.64
CA GLN A 506 21.79 -31.51 0.65
C GLN A 506 20.30 -31.11 0.61
N SER A 507 19.52 -31.58 1.59
CA SER A 507 18.14 -31.16 1.78
C SER A 507 18.03 -29.64 1.97
N TRP A 508 16.86 -29.09 1.65
CA TRP A 508 16.51 -27.72 2.01
C TRP A 508 16.42 -27.57 3.52
N VAL A 509 16.98 -26.46 4.03
CA VAL A 509 16.76 -25.93 5.37
C VAL A 509 16.15 -24.54 5.26
N ALA A 510 15.64 -23.98 6.36
CA ALA A 510 15.09 -22.62 6.38
C ALA A 510 15.39 -21.90 7.70
N ASP A 511 15.18 -20.58 7.70
CA ASP A 511 15.04 -19.71 8.88
C ASP A 511 16.04 -19.96 10.02
N GLY A 512 17.32 -20.07 9.69
CA GLY A 512 18.43 -20.24 10.62
C GLY A 512 18.99 -21.67 10.70
N GLY A 513 18.42 -22.64 9.98
CA GLY A 513 18.97 -23.99 9.87
C GLY A 513 20.30 -24.05 9.10
N THR A 514 21.21 -24.95 9.47
CA THR A 514 22.54 -25.04 8.84
C THR A 514 22.49 -25.69 7.45
N ALA A 515 22.83 -24.96 6.38
CA ALA A 515 23.06 -25.54 5.05
C ALA A 515 24.55 -25.81 4.83
N GLY A 516 24.88 -27.02 4.40
CA GLY A 516 26.27 -27.49 4.27
C GLY A 516 26.65 -28.43 5.42
N THR A 517 27.91 -28.42 5.83
CA THR A 517 28.44 -29.36 6.82
C THR A 517 29.51 -28.72 7.70
N THR A 518 29.31 -28.70 9.02
CA THR A 518 30.29 -28.14 9.96
C THR A 518 31.39 -29.13 10.32
N GLY A 519 32.64 -28.65 10.32
CA GLY A 519 33.85 -29.39 10.67
C GLY A 519 34.25 -30.52 9.72
N VAL A 520 33.34 -31.14 8.95
CA VAL A 520 33.61 -32.41 8.25
C VAL A 520 34.71 -32.32 7.17
N GLY A 521 35.21 -31.13 6.86
CA GLY A 521 36.28 -30.84 5.91
C GLY A 521 35.83 -30.68 4.46
N LYS A 522 34.51 -30.71 4.19
CA LYS A 522 33.95 -30.68 2.84
C LYS A 522 33.56 -29.25 2.45
N ARG A 523 33.92 -28.85 1.23
CA ARG A 523 33.52 -27.58 0.62
C ARG A 523 32.06 -27.59 0.18
N ILE A 524 31.43 -26.43 0.23
CA ILE A 524 30.29 -26.11 -0.63
C ILE A 524 30.83 -25.85 -2.04
N GLU A 525 30.17 -26.40 -3.07
CA GLU A 525 30.50 -26.20 -4.49
C GLU A 525 29.48 -25.29 -5.19
N ALA A 526 28.22 -25.33 -4.74
CA ALA A 526 27.16 -24.42 -5.16
C ALA A 526 26.06 -24.29 -4.08
N VAL A 527 25.21 -23.27 -4.19
CA VAL A 527 24.05 -23.04 -3.33
C VAL A 527 22.80 -22.74 -4.14
N GLN A 528 21.63 -22.96 -3.53
CA GLN A 528 20.36 -22.41 -3.94
C GLN A 528 19.71 -21.77 -2.70
N ILE A 529 19.13 -20.59 -2.89
CA ILE A 529 18.41 -19.79 -1.89
C ILE A 529 17.09 -19.36 -2.55
N LEU A 530 16.00 -19.41 -1.81
CA LEU A 530 14.63 -19.14 -2.25
C LEU A 530 13.90 -18.44 -1.12
N LEU A 531 13.35 -17.26 -1.34
CA LEU A 531 12.35 -16.72 -0.43
C LEU A 531 10.97 -17.28 -0.80
N ALA A 532 10.18 -17.70 0.19
CA ALA A 532 8.80 -18.13 -0.03
C ALA A 532 7.89 -17.62 1.10
N PRO A 533 6.60 -17.33 0.83
CA PRO A 533 5.66 -16.95 1.87
C PRO A 533 5.58 -18.00 2.99
N LYS A 534 5.40 -17.55 4.23
CA LYS A 534 4.88 -18.41 5.29
C LYS A 534 3.41 -18.73 4.99
N ALA A 535 3.04 -19.98 5.26
CA ALA A 535 1.77 -20.59 4.85
C ALA A 535 0.66 -20.37 5.88
#